data_AF-A0A943DR88-F1
#
_entry.id   AF-A0A943DR88-F1
#
_cell.length_a   1.000
_cell.length_b   1.000
_cell.length_c   1.000
_cell.angle_alpha   90.00
_cell.angle_beta   90.00
_cell.angle_gamma   90.00
#
_symmetry.space_group_name_H-M   'P 1'
#
loop_
_entity.id
_entity.type
_entity.pdbx_description
1 polymer ?
#
loop_
_entity_poly.entity_id
_entity_poly.type
_entity_poly.pdbx_seq_one_letter_code
_entity_poly.pdbx_strand_id
1 'polypeptide(L)'
;SQGPKGDQGIKGPTGADGKTTYLHIKYSDNGTTFTANNGETPGAYIGQYTDFTAADSTTFSAYTWTKVKGDKGDKGEQGTQGATGLPGALIRPRGEWKASTAYVNNSQYRDTVIYNGNTYSCKTSHTSSSSFDSTKWTLFNEFINVATQLLVAQNATIDILGTSGLFVGNLSKTQGWLMKGGSIKHNVTGVELTAEGKFSLPATGAMLVGGKTFITSGKIVTDFIDVDNLKVKKLDGATGTFKELQAIDNNGKIQGKIAFNVSGSGDNVSSSFNINFSKTWVSGDLYHQGYNSTEKRSFRFYTSDLWCRGEFGHSKMTTMEYYGYDTGEVYFHIYGMGNAGVRHVYPKDNGQPVDCIILSGNTNYIACVCDASTQKMIVLINNSSYTKRISINYASQGRAEIAPWSFRIFVTGAMQSGVNNLFGMG
;
A
#
# COMPACT_ATOMS: atom_id res chain seq x y z
N SER A 1 70.42 -24.74 42.35
CA SER A 1 70.56 -25.22 43.74
C SER A 1 69.73 -24.32 44.64
N GLN A 2 68.97 -24.91 45.56
CA GLN A 2 68.21 -24.20 46.59
C GLN A 2 69.19 -23.63 47.63
N GLY A 3 68.99 -22.39 48.09
CA GLY A 3 69.87 -21.75 49.08
C GLY A 3 69.88 -22.50 50.42
N PRO A 4 70.95 -22.39 51.23
CA PRO A 4 71.07 -23.09 52.50
C PRO A 4 69.90 -22.76 53.43
N LYS A 5 69.37 -23.80 54.08
CA LYS A 5 68.34 -23.71 55.11
C LYS A 5 68.90 -22.93 56.30
N GLY A 6 68.20 -21.90 56.76
CA GLY A 6 68.61 -21.11 57.93
C GLY A 6 68.62 -21.95 59.20
N ASP A 7 69.60 -21.70 60.07
CA ASP A 7 69.77 -22.39 61.34
C ASP A 7 68.56 -22.16 62.26
N GLN A 8 68.20 -23.21 63.01
CA GLN A 8 67.12 -23.16 63.99
C GLN A 8 67.59 -22.30 65.18
N GLY A 9 66.75 -21.36 65.64
CA GLY A 9 67.10 -20.41 66.69
C GLY A 9 67.57 -21.08 68.00
N ILE A 10 68.61 -20.50 68.60
CA ILE A 10 69.21 -20.92 69.88
C ILE A 10 68.17 -20.90 71.01
N LYS A 11 68.08 -22.00 71.78
CA LYS A 11 67.27 -22.10 72.99
C LYS A 11 67.82 -21.12 74.04
N GLY A 12 66.96 -20.24 74.57
CA GLY A 12 67.34 -19.28 75.60
C GLY A 12 67.85 -19.95 76.89
N PRO A 13 68.75 -19.29 77.65
CA PRO A 13 69.28 -19.82 78.90
C PRO A 13 68.18 -19.98 79.97
N THR A 14 68.29 -21.04 80.79
CA THR A 14 67.38 -21.29 81.92
C THR A 14 67.59 -20.23 83.00
N GLY A 15 66.60 -19.36 83.20
CA GLY A 15 66.59 -18.38 84.29
C GLY A 15 66.46 -19.04 85.67
N ALA A 16 67.20 -18.51 86.65
CA ALA A 16 67.42 -19.08 87.97
C ALA A 16 66.20 -19.08 88.94
N ASP A 17 65.04 -18.62 88.48
CA ASP A 17 63.75 -18.78 89.14
C ASP A 17 62.79 -19.35 88.09
N GLY A 18 62.18 -20.52 88.33
CA GLY A 18 61.45 -21.33 87.34
C GLY A 18 60.16 -20.74 86.73
N LYS A 19 60.21 -19.52 86.21
CA LYS A 19 59.12 -18.83 85.52
C LYS A 19 59.38 -18.81 84.01
N THR A 20 58.39 -19.24 83.24
CA THR A 20 58.42 -19.19 81.76
C THR A 20 58.30 -17.75 81.28
N THR A 21 59.24 -17.29 80.46
CA THR A 21 59.13 -16.02 79.74
C THR A 21 58.33 -16.18 78.45
N TYR A 22 57.49 -15.21 78.10
CA TYR A 22 56.74 -15.16 76.86
C TYR A 22 57.22 -13.99 75.99
N LEU A 23 57.48 -14.25 74.70
CA LEU A 23 57.76 -13.21 73.70
C LEU A 23 56.46 -12.86 72.98
N HIS A 24 56.12 -11.58 73.00
CA HIS A 24 54.96 -11.02 72.33
C HIS A 24 55.41 -10.19 71.13
N ILE A 25 54.79 -10.43 69.98
CA ILE A 25 55.02 -9.69 68.74
C ILE A 25 53.72 -8.97 68.38
N LYS A 26 53.82 -7.66 68.16
CA LYS A 26 52.70 -6.84 67.69
C LYS A 26 53.15 -5.96 66.53
N TYR A 27 52.19 -5.38 65.82
CA TYR A 27 52.42 -4.54 64.67
C TYR A 27 51.80 -3.15 64.84
N SER A 28 52.39 -2.17 64.16
CA SER A 28 51.93 -0.78 64.10
C SER A 28 52.11 -0.23 62.70
N ASP A 29 51.17 0.60 62.23
CA ASP A 29 51.30 1.28 60.93
C ASP A 29 52.10 2.59 61.04
N ASN A 30 52.08 3.22 62.21
CA ASN A 30 52.61 4.57 62.44
C ASN A 30 53.70 4.63 63.51
N GLY A 31 53.95 3.54 64.24
CA GLY A 31 54.90 3.47 65.34
C GLY A 31 54.40 4.06 66.66
N THR A 32 53.12 4.44 66.77
CA THR A 32 52.54 5.05 67.97
C THR A 32 51.26 4.37 68.48
N THR A 33 50.60 3.55 67.67
CA THR A 33 49.41 2.76 68.05
C THR A 33 49.43 1.36 67.45
N PHE A 34 48.79 0.38 68.10
CA PHE A 34 48.64 -0.96 67.50
C PHE A 34 47.83 -0.93 66.21
N THR A 35 48.10 -1.86 65.30
CA THR A 35 47.22 -2.14 64.15
C THR A 35 45.91 -2.82 64.60
N ALA A 36 45.01 -3.04 63.64
CA ALA A 36 43.77 -3.79 63.86
C ALA A 36 44.02 -5.19 64.46
N ASN A 37 42.98 -5.76 65.08
CA ASN A 37 43.05 -7.01 65.84
C ASN A 37 44.10 -6.95 66.96
N ASN A 38 44.12 -5.83 67.70
CA ASN A 38 45.03 -5.61 68.83
C ASN A 38 46.51 -5.85 68.48
N GLY A 39 46.95 -5.35 67.32
CA GLY A 39 48.33 -5.43 66.86
C GLY A 39 48.73 -6.75 66.17
N GLU A 40 47.79 -7.66 65.88
CA GLU A 40 48.08 -8.90 65.16
C GLU A 40 48.16 -8.72 63.64
N THR A 41 47.63 -7.62 63.11
CA THR A 41 47.63 -7.37 61.66
C THR A 41 48.99 -6.78 61.25
N PRO A 42 49.73 -7.39 60.30
CA PRO A 42 51.04 -6.88 59.88
C PRO A 42 51.01 -5.41 59.43
N GLY A 43 51.86 -4.58 60.04
CA GLY A 43 51.96 -3.14 59.80
C GLY A 43 53.36 -2.71 59.35
N ALA A 44 53.59 -1.40 59.24
CA ALA A 44 54.89 -0.86 58.84
C ALA A 44 56.01 -1.03 59.89
N TYR A 45 55.65 -1.26 61.15
CA TYR A 45 56.55 -1.45 62.29
C TYR A 45 56.24 -2.79 62.99
N ILE A 46 57.28 -3.42 63.54
CA ILE A 46 57.17 -4.60 64.42
C ILE A 46 57.59 -4.22 65.84
N GLY A 47 56.78 -4.60 66.82
CA GLY A 47 56.96 -4.36 68.23
C GLY A 47 57.27 -5.67 68.95
N GLN A 48 58.29 -5.67 69.80
CA GLN A 48 58.69 -6.85 70.57
C GLN A 48 58.64 -6.53 72.06
N TYR A 49 58.01 -7.41 72.85
CA TYR A 49 57.94 -7.31 74.30
C TYR A 49 58.13 -8.70 74.91
N THR A 50 58.79 -8.79 76.06
CA THR A 50 59.00 -10.06 76.77
C THR A 50 58.71 -9.88 78.24
N ASP A 51 57.83 -10.70 78.79
CA ASP A 51 57.51 -10.74 80.20
C ASP A 51 57.28 -12.19 80.67
N PHE A 52 56.63 -12.38 81.82
CA PHE A 52 56.28 -13.70 82.37
C PHE A 52 54.78 -14.01 82.31
N THR A 53 54.00 -13.22 81.58
CA THR A 53 52.54 -13.35 81.43
C THR A 53 52.23 -14.00 80.09
N ALA A 54 51.41 -15.05 80.07
CA ALA A 54 51.09 -15.72 78.80
C ALA A 54 50.23 -14.87 77.84
N ALA A 55 49.40 -13.97 78.40
CA ALA A 55 48.54 -13.10 77.61
C ALA A 55 49.30 -11.84 77.17
N ASP A 56 49.11 -11.42 75.92
CA ASP A 56 49.74 -10.22 75.38
C ASP A 56 49.36 -8.95 76.14
N SER A 57 50.34 -8.07 76.38
CA SER A 57 50.07 -6.73 76.90
C SER A 57 49.26 -5.91 75.89
N THR A 58 48.23 -5.22 76.37
CA THR A 58 47.44 -4.24 75.61
C THR A 58 48.02 -2.83 75.71
N THR A 59 49.17 -2.66 76.37
CA THR A 59 49.86 -1.36 76.49
C THR A 59 50.91 -1.22 75.39
N PHE A 60 50.70 -0.29 74.46
CA PHE A 60 51.57 -0.08 73.30
C PHE A 60 53.03 0.22 73.65
N SER A 61 53.25 1.04 74.69
CA SER A 61 54.59 1.44 75.14
C SER A 61 55.38 0.34 75.84
N ALA A 62 54.77 -0.82 76.13
CA ALA A 62 55.51 -1.99 76.61
C ALA A 62 56.40 -2.60 75.50
N TYR A 63 56.02 -2.42 74.24
CA TYR A 63 56.73 -2.99 73.10
C TYR A 63 57.84 -2.06 72.60
N THR A 64 58.97 -2.64 72.22
CA THR A 64 60.04 -1.94 71.52
C THR A 64 59.81 -2.05 70.01
N TRP A 65 59.64 -0.90 69.34
CA TRP A 65 59.18 -0.82 67.96
C TRP A 65 60.32 -0.56 66.96
N THR A 66 60.32 -1.29 65.84
CA THR A 66 61.25 -1.10 64.71
C THR A 66 60.47 -0.97 63.40
N LYS A 67 60.78 0.03 62.57
CA LYS A 67 60.18 0.18 61.22
C LYS A 67 60.75 -0.91 60.31
N VAL A 68 59.87 -1.72 59.72
CA VAL A 68 60.26 -2.86 58.86
C VAL A 68 59.79 -2.74 57.41
N LYS A 69 58.88 -1.80 57.12
CA LYS A 69 58.41 -1.54 55.75
C LYS A 69 59.06 -0.27 55.20
N GLY A 70 59.88 -0.42 54.16
CA GLY A 70 60.48 0.69 53.42
C GLY A 70 59.45 1.46 52.59
N ASP A 71 59.80 2.69 52.21
CA ASP A 71 58.93 3.53 51.38
C ASP A 71 58.80 2.94 49.97
N LYS A 72 57.63 3.12 49.33
CA LYS A 72 57.38 2.61 47.97
C LYS A 72 58.30 3.32 46.98
N GLY A 73 59.10 2.58 46.23
CA GLY A 73 59.99 3.16 45.20
C GLY A 73 59.23 3.95 44.14
N ASP A 74 59.83 5.02 43.65
CA ASP A 74 59.24 5.90 42.64
C ASP A 74 58.92 5.15 41.34
N LYS A 75 57.82 5.55 40.70
CA LYS A 75 57.44 5.03 39.38
C LYS A 75 58.44 5.59 38.35
N GLY A 76 59.12 4.70 37.62
CA GLY A 76 60.05 5.12 36.56
C GLY A 76 59.41 6.07 35.55
N GLU A 77 60.19 7.04 35.06
CA GLU A 77 59.73 8.01 34.07
C GLU A 77 59.22 7.32 32.79
N GLN A 78 58.14 7.86 32.24
CA GLN A 78 57.59 7.42 30.97
C GLN A 78 58.61 7.74 29.86
N GLY A 79 58.97 6.74 29.05
CA GLY A 79 59.88 6.95 27.91
C GLY A 79 59.38 8.05 26.97
N THR A 80 60.31 8.81 26.39
CA THR A 80 59.99 9.87 25.44
C THR A 80 59.22 9.32 24.25
N GLN A 81 58.20 10.07 23.82
CA GLN A 81 57.46 9.78 22.59
C GLN A 81 58.44 9.77 21.41
N GLY A 82 58.45 8.68 20.63
CA GLY A 82 59.26 8.59 19.41
C GLY A 82 58.96 9.75 18.46
N ALA A 83 59.98 10.26 17.77
CA ALA A 83 59.82 11.33 16.80
C ALA A 83 58.75 10.95 15.75
N THR A 84 57.73 11.78 15.59
CA THR A 84 56.79 11.71 14.47
C THR A 84 57.59 11.79 13.17
N GLY A 85 57.44 10.82 12.27
CA GLY A 85 58.07 10.87 10.96
C GLY A 85 57.72 12.19 10.26
N LEU A 86 58.72 12.88 9.69
CA LEU A 86 58.50 14.10 8.91
C LEU A 86 57.45 13.81 7.82
N PRO A 87 56.46 14.69 7.60
CA PRO A 87 55.58 14.58 6.44
C PRO A 87 56.45 14.51 5.19
N GLY A 88 56.40 13.41 4.45
CA GLY A 88 57.03 13.34 3.13
C GLY A 88 56.47 14.44 2.24
N ALA A 89 57.32 15.06 1.42
CA ALA A 89 56.87 16.08 0.46
C ALA A 89 55.72 15.55 -0.41
N LEU A 90 54.66 16.34 -0.58
CA LEU A 90 53.50 15.98 -1.40
C LEU A 90 53.93 15.81 -2.86
N ILE A 91 53.62 14.65 -3.45
CA ILE A 91 53.89 14.40 -4.87
C ILE A 91 52.93 15.24 -5.72
N ARG A 92 53.45 16.05 -6.64
CA ARG A 92 52.66 16.86 -7.58
C ARG A 92 52.92 16.43 -9.02
N PRO A 93 51.97 15.73 -9.67
CA PRO A 93 52.06 15.43 -11.09
C PRO A 93 51.95 16.70 -11.93
N ARG A 94 52.94 16.95 -12.79
CA ARG A 94 53.01 18.12 -13.68
C ARG A 94 52.70 17.79 -15.15
N GLY A 95 52.33 16.54 -15.43
CA GLY A 95 52.08 16.04 -16.79
C GLY A 95 53.37 15.83 -17.57
N GLU A 96 53.31 15.96 -18.90
CA GLU A 96 54.49 15.87 -19.76
C GLU A 96 55.55 16.92 -19.40
N TRP A 97 56.83 16.54 -19.44
CA TRP A 97 57.93 17.46 -19.19
C TRP A 97 57.94 18.60 -20.23
N LYS A 98 58.22 19.82 -19.78
CA LYS A 98 58.31 21.02 -20.62
C LYS A 98 59.61 21.77 -20.35
N ALA A 99 60.20 22.35 -21.39
CA ALA A 99 61.34 23.25 -21.28
C ALA A 99 60.95 24.56 -20.57
N SER A 100 61.95 25.28 -20.03
CA SER A 100 61.79 26.59 -19.38
C SER A 100 60.71 26.64 -18.29
N THR A 101 60.46 25.51 -17.63
CA THR A 101 59.41 25.33 -16.63
C THR A 101 60.04 25.10 -15.26
N ALA A 102 59.58 25.81 -14.24
CA ALA A 102 60.03 25.61 -12.86
C ALA A 102 59.43 24.32 -12.28
N TYR A 103 60.29 23.43 -11.78
CA TYR A 103 59.95 22.21 -11.09
C TYR A 103 60.54 22.21 -9.68
N VAL A 104 59.73 21.79 -8.71
CA VAL A 104 60.05 21.88 -7.28
C VAL A 104 60.35 20.50 -6.72
N ASN A 105 61.42 20.42 -5.94
CA ASN A 105 61.64 19.39 -4.95
C ASN A 105 62.12 20.07 -3.65
N ASN A 106 61.21 20.22 -2.67
CA ASN A 106 61.44 20.83 -1.37
C ASN A 106 60.66 20.07 -0.27
N SER A 107 60.60 20.61 0.95
CA SER A 107 59.93 19.96 2.09
C SER A 107 58.41 19.79 1.91
N GLN A 108 57.76 20.60 1.07
CA GLN A 108 56.31 20.56 0.87
C GLN A 108 55.92 19.82 -0.41
N TYR A 109 56.72 19.95 -1.47
CA TYR A 109 56.37 19.46 -2.80
C TYR A 109 57.51 18.75 -3.49
N ARG A 110 57.16 17.68 -4.20
CA ARG A 110 58.04 16.97 -5.13
C ARG A 110 57.31 16.77 -6.44
N ASP A 111 57.73 17.51 -7.46
CA ASP A 111 57.11 17.45 -8.77
C ASP A 111 57.50 16.17 -9.52
N THR A 112 56.54 15.57 -10.21
CA THR A 112 56.74 14.45 -11.13
C THR A 112 56.33 14.84 -12.55
N VAL A 113 57.01 14.30 -13.55
CA VAL A 113 56.75 14.55 -14.97
C VAL A 113 56.74 13.25 -15.77
N ILE A 114 56.10 13.28 -16.94
CA ILE A 114 56.15 12.22 -17.94
C ILE A 114 57.14 12.63 -19.03
N TYR A 115 58.13 11.79 -19.31
CA TYR A 115 59.09 12.01 -20.40
C TYR A 115 59.41 10.67 -21.08
N ASN A 116 59.25 10.62 -22.41
CA ASN A 116 59.41 9.39 -23.22
C ASN A 116 58.69 8.17 -22.62
N GLY A 117 57.44 8.36 -22.19
CA GLY A 117 56.58 7.29 -21.63
C GLY A 117 56.90 6.86 -20.20
N ASN A 118 57.97 7.39 -19.58
CA ASN A 118 58.35 7.08 -18.20
C ASN A 118 58.01 8.24 -17.25
N THR A 119 57.65 7.92 -16.01
CA THR A 119 57.46 8.93 -14.96
C THR A 119 58.77 9.20 -14.23
N TYR A 120 59.09 10.46 -14.04
CA TYR A 120 60.27 10.90 -13.32
C TYR A 120 59.88 11.81 -12.16
N SER A 121 60.59 11.68 -11.04
CA SER A 121 60.52 12.60 -9.91
C SER A 121 61.67 13.60 -9.97
N CYS A 122 61.38 14.86 -9.68
CA CYS A 122 62.37 15.91 -9.56
C CYS A 122 63.33 15.57 -8.40
N LYS A 123 64.66 15.60 -8.67
CA LYS A 123 65.73 15.37 -7.69
C LYS A 123 66.04 16.62 -6.88
N THR A 124 65.96 17.78 -7.51
CA THR A 124 66.25 19.08 -6.88
C THR A 124 65.50 20.18 -7.59
N SER A 125 65.03 21.18 -6.84
CA SER A 125 64.31 22.31 -7.42
C SER A 125 65.14 22.99 -8.51
N HIS A 126 64.57 23.15 -9.70
CA HIS A 126 65.24 23.76 -10.85
C HIS A 126 64.23 24.30 -11.86
N THR A 127 64.68 25.21 -12.74
CA THR A 127 63.97 25.54 -13.97
C THR A 127 64.58 24.71 -15.10
N SER A 128 63.75 23.97 -15.83
CA SER A 128 64.20 23.11 -16.92
C SER A 128 64.83 23.93 -18.05
N SER A 129 65.87 23.39 -18.67
CA SER A 129 66.51 23.98 -19.86
C SER A 129 65.77 23.55 -21.15
N SER A 130 66.36 23.78 -22.32
CA SER A 130 65.80 23.39 -23.62
C SER A 130 65.76 21.87 -23.86
N SER A 131 66.43 21.07 -23.02
CA SER A 131 66.47 19.61 -23.13
C SER A 131 66.31 18.92 -21.76
N PHE A 132 65.89 17.65 -21.77
CA PHE A 132 65.69 16.88 -20.55
C PHE A 132 67.03 16.50 -19.91
N ASP A 133 67.32 17.05 -18.73
CA ASP A 133 68.54 16.76 -17.98
C ASP A 133 68.31 15.63 -16.96
N SER A 134 68.68 14.41 -17.32
CA SER A 134 68.54 13.21 -16.45
C SER A 134 69.25 13.34 -15.08
N THR A 135 70.19 14.27 -14.92
CA THR A 135 70.83 14.51 -13.61
C THR A 135 69.88 15.19 -12.62
N LYS A 136 68.83 15.86 -13.10
CA LYS A 136 67.81 16.54 -12.29
C LYS A 136 66.57 15.69 -12.00
N TRP A 137 66.50 14.48 -12.56
CA TRP A 137 65.34 13.61 -12.50
C TRP A 137 65.72 12.19 -12.05
N THR A 138 64.93 11.59 -11.16
CA THR A 138 65.01 10.17 -10.79
C THR A 138 63.85 9.44 -11.43
N LEU A 139 64.13 8.29 -12.03
CA LEU A 139 63.13 7.40 -12.58
C LEU A 139 62.18 6.94 -11.44
N PHE A 140 60.88 7.17 -11.60
CA PHE A 140 59.85 6.96 -10.57
C PHE A 140 59.00 5.74 -10.91
N ASN A 141 59.59 4.55 -10.81
CA ASN A 141 59.07 3.33 -11.43
C ASN A 141 58.68 2.22 -10.45
N GLU A 142 59.06 2.32 -9.19
CA GLU A 142 58.70 1.31 -8.19
C GLU A 142 57.60 1.84 -7.27
N PHE A 143 56.34 1.60 -7.67
CA PHE A 143 55.29 1.44 -6.69
C PHE A 143 55.37 0.02 -6.14
N ILE A 144 55.98 -0.16 -4.98
CA ILE A 144 55.74 -1.38 -4.21
C ILE A 144 54.31 -1.26 -3.69
N ASN A 145 53.40 -2.07 -4.22
CA ASN A 145 52.03 -2.16 -3.72
C ASN A 145 52.09 -2.78 -2.31
N VAL A 146 52.23 -1.95 -1.28
CA VAL A 146 51.95 -2.40 0.09
C VAL A 146 50.44 -2.40 0.19
N ALA A 147 49.81 -3.58 0.05
CA ALA A 147 48.38 -3.73 0.25
C ALA A 147 48.06 -3.55 1.75
N THR A 148 48.12 -2.32 2.23
CA THR A 148 47.62 -1.96 3.55
C THR A 148 46.14 -1.61 3.44
N GLN A 149 45.39 -1.92 4.49
CA GLN A 149 44.04 -1.41 4.64
C GLN A 149 44.12 0.13 4.64
N LEU A 150 43.19 0.79 3.96
CA LEU A 150 43.04 2.23 4.10
C LEU A 150 42.54 2.52 5.51
N LEU A 151 43.44 2.94 6.39
CA LEU A 151 43.10 3.38 7.74
C LEU A 151 42.59 4.81 7.67
N VAL A 152 41.28 4.97 7.83
CA VAL A 152 40.62 6.27 7.90
C VAL A 152 40.42 6.60 9.38
N ALA A 153 40.79 7.80 9.80
CA ALA A 153 40.51 8.25 11.17
C ALA A 153 38.99 8.26 11.43
N GLN A 154 38.56 8.13 12.70
CA GLN A 154 37.15 7.95 13.09
C GLN A 154 36.16 8.95 12.44
N ASN A 155 36.60 10.18 12.17
CA ASN A 155 35.77 11.25 11.59
C ASN A 155 36.30 11.76 10.23
N ALA A 156 37.24 11.07 9.60
CA ALA A 156 37.75 11.51 8.30
C ALA A 156 36.70 11.26 7.20
N THR A 157 36.47 12.27 6.36
CA THR A 157 35.60 12.20 5.19
C THR A 157 36.45 12.07 3.92
N ILE A 158 35.96 11.30 2.94
CA ILE A 158 36.52 11.31 1.58
C ILE A 158 35.64 12.25 0.77
N ASP A 159 36.11 13.49 0.58
CA ASP A 159 35.37 14.53 -0.13
C ASP A 159 35.15 14.18 -1.61
N ILE A 160 36.20 13.67 -2.28
CA ILE A 160 36.13 13.23 -3.67
C ILE A 160 36.76 11.85 -3.81
N LEU A 161 35.96 10.86 -4.23
CA LEU A 161 36.42 9.53 -4.61
C LEU A 161 36.41 9.37 -6.14
N GLY A 162 37.55 9.66 -6.78
CA GLY A 162 37.72 9.54 -8.23
C GLY A 162 37.93 8.09 -8.69
N THR A 163 36.89 7.26 -8.63
CA THR A 163 36.94 5.86 -9.10
C THR A 163 35.96 5.59 -10.25
N SER A 164 36.30 4.66 -11.13
CA SER A 164 35.40 4.15 -12.17
C SER A 164 34.32 3.20 -11.61
N GLY A 165 34.47 2.77 -10.35
CA GLY A 165 33.46 2.07 -9.58
C GLY A 165 33.91 1.79 -8.14
N LEU A 166 32.96 1.77 -7.21
CA LEU A 166 33.18 1.38 -5.82
C LEU A 166 32.42 0.08 -5.53
N PHE A 167 33.13 -0.96 -5.08
CA PHE A 167 32.51 -2.20 -4.62
C PHE A 167 32.46 -2.24 -3.10
N VAL A 168 31.26 -2.40 -2.55
CA VAL A 168 31.00 -2.54 -1.11
C VAL A 168 30.40 -3.92 -0.88
N GLY A 169 31.18 -4.87 -0.39
CA GLY A 169 30.73 -6.25 -0.25
C GLY A 169 31.67 -7.13 0.55
N ASN A 170 31.47 -8.44 0.41
CA ASN A 170 32.33 -9.42 1.07
C ASN A 170 33.78 -9.39 0.52
N LEU A 171 34.71 -9.94 1.29
CA LEU A 171 36.14 -9.96 0.96
C LEU A 171 36.43 -10.70 -0.36
N SER A 172 35.65 -11.73 -0.66
CA SER A 172 35.75 -12.50 -1.91
C SER A 172 35.19 -11.76 -3.13
N LYS A 173 34.59 -10.57 -2.95
CA LYS A 173 33.93 -9.77 -4.00
C LYS A 173 32.84 -10.53 -4.79
N THR A 174 32.27 -11.55 -4.17
CA THR A 174 31.20 -12.37 -4.78
C THR A 174 29.82 -11.81 -4.47
N GLN A 175 29.66 -11.05 -3.39
CA GLN A 175 28.38 -10.46 -3.00
C GLN A 175 28.58 -9.04 -2.45
N GLY A 176 27.84 -8.08 -2.99
CA GLY A 176 27.86 -6.69 -2.55
C GLY A 176 27.20 -5.72 -3.51
N TRP A 177 27.46 -4.45 -3.29
CA TRP A 177 26.97 -3.33 -4.06
C TRP A 177 28.08 -2.76 -4.94
N LEU A 178 27.80 -2.62 -6.23
CA LEU A 178 28.63 -1.91 -7.18
C LEU A 178 28.03 -0.52 -7.41
N MET A 179 28.79 0.51 -7.06
CA MET A 179 28.45 1.90 -7.36
C MET A 179 29.25 2.34 -8.57
N LYS A 180 28.61 2.53 -9.73
CA LYS A 180 29.29 2.87 -10.99
C LYS A 180 28.34 3.61 -11.93
N GLY A 181 28.85 4.62 -12.64
CA GLY A 181 28.10 5.30 -13.69
C GLY A 181 26.78 5.91 -13.20
N GLY A 182 26.73 6.37 -11.95
CA GLY A 182 25.53 6.92 -11.31
C GLY A 182 24.56 5.89 -10.72
N SER A 183 24.77 4.59 -10.90
CA SER A 183 23.91 3.56 -10.32
C SER A 183 24.53 2.89 -9.08
N ILE A 184 23.67 2.32 -8.23
CA ILE A 184 24.04 1.47 -7.08
C ILE A 184 23.33 0.13 -7.27
N LYS A 185 24.08 -0.91 -7.60
CA LYS A 185 23.52 -2.22 -7.99
C LYS A 185 24.06 -3.35 -7.13
N HIS A 186 23.16 -4.16 -6.57
CA HIS A 186 23.56 -5.39 -5.89
C HIS A 186 23.92 -6.46 -6.93
N ASN A 187 25.14 -6.99 -6.87
CA ASN A 187 25.69 -7.86 -7.92
C ASN A 187 25.04 -9.25 -8.01
N VAL A 188 24.48 -9.78 -6.91
CA VAL A 188 23.79 -11.08 -6.89
C VAL A 188 22.29 -10.92 -7.18
N THR A 189 21.57 -10.13 -6.39
CA THR A 189 20.12 -9.97 -6.52
C THR A 189 19.71 -9.15 -7.74
N GLY A 190 20.55 -8.23 -8.22
CA GLY A 190 20.20 -7.32 -9.31
C GLY A 190 19.31 -6.14 -8.92
N VAL A 191 19.03 -5.95 -7.62
CA VAL A 191 18.36 -4.73 -7.11
C VAL A 191 19.24 -3.52 -7.40
N GLU A 192 18.65 -2.44 -7.94
CA GLU A 192 19.42 -1.31 -8.45
C GLU A 192 18.71 0.04 -8.19
N LEU A 193 19.44 1.01 -7.63
CA LEU A 193 19.13 2.42 -7.85
C LEU A 193 19.79 2.80 -9.19
N THR A 194 18.99 3.05 -10.21
CA THR A 194 19.49 3.30 -11.57
C THR A 194 20.13 4.67 -11.67
N ALA A 195 20.94 4.89 -12.71
CA ALA A 195 21.52 6.19 -13.01
C ALA A 195 20.47 7.30 -13.28
N GLU A 196 19.24 6.92 -13.61
CA GLU A 196 18.10 7.83 -13.79
C GLU A 196 17.37 8.15 -12.47
N GLY A 197 17.83 7.62 -11.33
CA GLY A 197 17.20 7.81 -10.02
C GLY A 197 15.97 6.93 -9.78
N LYS A 198 15.79 5.83 -10.52
CA LYS A 198 14.69 4.88 -10.32
C LYS A 198 15.14 3.73 -9.43
N PHE A 199 14.24 3.21 -8.60
CA PHE A 199 14.46 1.96 -7.88
C PHE A 199 13.96 0.78 -8.73
N SER A 200 14.87 -0.10 -9.14
CA SER A 200 14.60 -1.25 -10.00
C SER A 200 14.73 -2.55 -9.21
N LEU A 201 13.69 -3.39 -9.29
CA LEU A 201 13.67 -4.73 -8.74
C LEU A 201 13.82 -5.77 -9.86
N PRO A 202 14.56 -6.87 -9.63
CA PRO A 202 14.56 -8.02 -10.55
C PRO A 202 13.17 -8.68 -10.58
N ALA A 203 12.90 -9.56 -11.56
CA ALA A 203 11.60 -10.23 -11.71
C ALA A 203 11.16 -11.03 -10.46
N THR A 204 12.12 -11.57 -9.71
CA THR A 204 11.93 -12.30 -8.45
C THR A 204 12.12 -11.42 -7.21
N GLY A 205 12.39 -10.14 -7.40
CA GLY A 205 12.69 -9.19 -6.33
C GLY A 205 11.43 -8.77 -5.59
N ALA A 206 11.62 -8.42 -4.31
CA ALA A 206 10.56 -7.91 -3.46
C ALA A 206 11.02 -6.71 -2.65
N MET A 207 10.08 -5.80 -2.37
CA MET A 207 10.25 -4.78 -1.34
C MET A 207 9.49 -5.22 -0.09
N LEU A 208 10.14 -5.22 1.08
CA LEU A 208 9.50 -5.57 2.35
C LEU A 208 9.20 -4.29 3.15
N VAL A 209 8.02 -4.20 3.77
CA VAL A 209 7.62 -3.13 4.68
C VAL A 209 7.06 -3.76 5.95
N GLY A 210 7.69 -3.49 7.11
CA GLY A 210 7.28 -4.12 8.38
C GLY A 210 7.37 -5.66 8.36
N GLY A 211 8.30 -6.23 7.60
CA GLY A 211 8.48 -7.69 7.46
C GLY A 211 7.51 -8.38 6.48
N LYS A 212 6.60 -7.64 5.83
CA LYS A 212 5.67 -8.16 4.82
C LYS A 212 6.05 -7.70 3.41
N THR A 213 5.72 -8.49 2.39
CA THR A 213 6.03 -8.20 0.97
C THR A 213 5.10 -7.15 0.39
N PHE A 214 5.62 -5.96 0.07
CA PHE A 214 4.88 -4.83 -0.51
C PHE A 214 4.73 -4.92 -2.03
N ILE A 215 5.83 -5.16 -2.75
CA ILE A 215 5.82 -5.39 -4.20
C ILE A 215 6.53 -6.71 -4.48
N THR A 216 5.97 -7.54 -5.37
CA THR A 216 6.63 -8.72 -5.93
C THR A 216 6.21 -8.91 -7.39
N SER A 217 7.16 -9.30 -8.24
CA SER A 217 6.92 -9.50 -9.69
C SER A 217 6.16 -8.35 -10.37
N GLY A 218 6.48 -7.11 -10.01
CA GLY A 218 5.88 -5.89 -10.57
C GLY A 218 4.45 -5.58 -10.10
N LYS A 219 3.93 -6.30 -9.12
CA LYS A 219 2.58 -6.09 -8.56
C LYS A 219 2.65 -5.66 -7.10
N ILE A 220 1.79 -4.73 -6.71
CA ILE A 220 1.55 -4.40 -5.31
C ILE A 220 0.77 -5.55 -4.68
N VAL A 221 1.24 -6.06 -3.55
CA VAL A 221 0.56 -7.11 -2.79
C VAL A 221 -0.59 -6.50 -1.98
N THR A 222 -1.74 -7.18 -1.98
CA THR A 222 -3.02 -6.69 -1.45
C THR A 222 -2.97 -6.31 0.03
N ASP A 223 -2.10 -6.93 0.83
CA ASP A 223 -1.94 -6.65 2.27
C ASP A 223 -1.58 -5.19 2.58
N PHE A 224 -1.12 -4.44 1.57
CA PHE A 224 -0.71 -3.04 1.68
C PHE A 224 -1.60 -2.07 0.92
N ILE A 225 -2.60 -2.58 0.20
CA ILE A 225 -3.68 -1.76 -0.32
C ILE A 225 -4.74 -1.80 0.77
N ASP A 226 -5.06 -0.65 1.33
CA ASP A 226 -6.23 -0.52 2.20
C ASP A 226 -7.48 -0.76 1.35
N VAL A 227 -7.87 -2.04 1.23
CA VAL A 227 -9.02 -2.48 0.45
C VAL A 227 -10.33 -1.98 1.05
N ASP A 228 -10.34 -1.66 2.34
CA ASP A 228 -11.51 -1.12 3.03
C ASP A 228 -11.72 0.36 2.67
N ASN A 229 -10.65 1.11 2.40
CA ASN A 229 -10.69 2.55 2.07
C ASN A 229 -10.25 2.91 0.64
N LEU A 230 -10.12 1.94 -0.26
CA LEU A 230 -9.66 2.18 -1.63
C LEU A 230 -10.67 3.04 -2.41
N LYS A 231 -10.31 4.31 -2.67
CA LYS A 231 -11.10 5.24 -3.49
C LYS A 231 -10.50 5.37 -4.88
N VAL A 232 -11.21 4.87 -5.89
CA VAL A 232 -10.80 4.97 -7.31
C VAL A 232 -11.67 6.00 -8.03
N LYS A 233 -11.05 7.00 -8.68
CA LYS A 233 -11.78 8.05 -9.43
C LYS A 233 -12.31 7.58 -10.78
N LYS A 234 -11.55 6.73 -11.48
CA LYS A 234 -11.92 6.18 -12.79
C LYS A 234 -11.38 4.75 -12.91
N LEU A 235 -12.26 3.82 -13.25
CA LEU A 235 -11.92 2.49 -13.75
C LEU A 235 -12.27 2.47 -15.24
N ASP A 236 -11.26 2.31 -16.11
CA ASP A 236 -11.46 2.29 -17.57
C ASP A 236 -12.05 0.95 -18.09
N GLY A 237 -12.25 0.01 -17.17
CA GLY A 237 -12.84 -1.30 -17.36
C GLY A 237 -12.63 -2.13 -16.10
N ALA A 238 -13.59 -3.00 -15.76
CA ALA A 238 -13.47 -3.91 -14.64
C ALA A 238 -13.94 -5.31 -15.07
N THR A 239 -13.12 -6.32 -14.80
CA THR A 239 -13.48 -7.73 -14.97
C THR A 239 -13.16 -8.44 -13.66
N GLY A 240 -14.14 -9.11 -13.08
CA GLY A 240 -13.98 -9.78 -11.80
C GLY A 240 -15.30 -10.28 -11.25
N THR A 241 -15.22 -10.96 -10.10
CA THR A 241 -16.40 -11.40 -9.35
C THR A 241 -16.68 -10.39 -8.26
N PHE A 242 -17.93 -9.96 -8.12
CA PHE A 242 -18.37 -9.08 -7.05
C PHE A 242 -19.65 -9.62 -6.42
N LYS A 243 -19.76 -9.51 -5.09
CA LYS A 243 -20.98 -9.86 -4.36
C LYS A 243 -22.08 -8.81 -4.57
N GLU A 244 -21.68 -7.54 -4.53
CA GLU A 244 -22.58 -6.40 -4.61
C GLU A 244 -21.84 -5.16 -5.16
N LEU A 245 -22.53 -4.36 -5.96
CA LEU A 245 -22.12 -3.04 -6.43
C LEU A 245 -23.18 -2.02 -6.00
N GLN A 246 -22.80 -1.05 -5.18
CA GLN A 246 -23.70 -0.02 -4.65
C GLN A 246 -23.54 1.30 -5.38
N ALA A 247 -24.66 1.96 -5.70
CA ALA A 247 -24.69 3.35 -6.11
C ALA A 247 -24.92 4.22 -4.87
N ILE A 248 -23.92 5.04 -4.53
CA ILE A 248 -23.93 5.91 -3.34
C ILE A 248 -23.99 7.36 -3.81
N ASP A 249 -24.84 8.17 -3.21
CA ASP A 249 -24.93 9.61 -3.51
C ASP A 249 -23.81 10.43 -2.84
N ASN A 250 -23.80 11.74 -3.10
CA ASN A 250 -22.83 12.69 -2.52
C ASN A 250 -22.90 12.78 -0.99
N ASN A 251 -23.99 12.31 -0.37
CA ASN A 251 -24.21 12.31 1.07
C ASN A 251 -23.87 10.96 1.72
N GLY A 252 -23.39 9.98 0.96
CA GLY A 252 -23.04 8.66 1.46
C GLY A 252 -24.23 7.71 1.60
N LYS A 253 -25.40 8.05 1.05
CA LYS A 253 -26.60 7.19 1.12
C LYS A 253 -26.68 6.30 -0.11
N ILE A 254 -26.99 5.02 0.12
CA ILE A 254 -27.22 4.04 -0.95
C ILE A 254 -28.52 4.40 -1.69
N GLN A 255 -28.39 4.68 -2.99
CA GLN A 255 -29.49 4.98 -3.91
C GLN A 255 -29.91 3.76 -4.73
N GLY A 256 -29.07 2.73 -4.76
CA GLY A 256 -29.41 1.42 -5.27
C GLY A 256 -28.22 0.49 -5.33
N LYS A 257 -28.46 -0.73 -5.81
CA LYS A 257 -27.44 -1.77 -5.91
C LYS A 257 -27.72 -2.79 -6.99
N ILE A 258 -26.63 -3.37 -7.49
CA ILE A 258 -26.60 -4.58 -8.32
C ILE A 258 -25.98 -5.67 -7.47
N ALA A 259 -26.69 -6.78 -7.28
CA ALA A 259 -26.18 -7.86 -6.45
C ALA A 259 -26.56 -9.23 -6.99
N PHE A 260 -25.70 -10.21 -6.72
CA PHE A 260 -25.89 -11.60 -7.09
C PHE A 260 -26.06 -12.41 -5.82
N ASN A 261 -27.26 -12.96 -5.61
CA ASN A 261 -27.61 -13.79 -4.46
C ASN A 261 -27.26 -13.16 -3.09
N VAL A 262 -28.12 -12.26 -2.59
CA VAL A 262 -27.91 -11.54 -1.33
C VAL A 262 -28.51 -12.23 -0.09
N SER A 263 -29.34 -13.26 -0.27
CA SER A 263 -29.97 -13.99 0.83
C SER A 263 -30.56 -15.32 0.36
N GLY A 264 -30.05 -16.44 0.88
CA GLY A 264 -30.58 -17.78 0.64
C GLY A 264 -29.46 -18.82 0.47
N SER A 265 -29.24 -19.67 1.47
CA SER A 265 -28.46 -20.89 1.31
C SER A 265 -29.37 -21.99 0.74
N GLY A 266 -29.15 -22.39 -0.50
CA GLY A 266 -29.85 -23.53 -1.10
C GLY A 266 -30.15 -23.34 -2.58
N ASP A 267 -30.21 -24.47 -3.29
CA ASP A 267 -30.23 -24.59 -4.76
C ASP A 267 -31.42 -23.94 -5.49
N ASN A 268 -32.33 -23.27 -4.77
CA ASN A 268 -33.55 -22.65 -5.31
C ASN A 268 -33.47 -21.12 -5.47
N VAL A 269 -32.34 -20.47 -5.14
CA VAL A 269 -32.13 -19.00 -5.28
C VAL A 269 -30.83 -18.63 -5.99
N SER A 270 -30.11 -19.63 -6.50
CA SER A 270 -28.66 -19.63 -6.77
C SER A 270 -28.15 -18.67 -7.84
N SER A 271 -29.03 -17.99 -8.59
CA SER A 271 -28.63 -17.16 -9.73
C SER A 271 -29.56 -15.97 -9.98
N SER A 272 -30.05 -15.33 -8.91
CA SER A 272 -30.82 -14.09 -9.07
C SER A 272 -29.91 -12.88 -9.32
N PHE A 273 -30.10 -12.23 -10.46
CA PHE A 273 -29.58 -10.90 -10.74
C PHE A 273 -30.56 -9.87 -10.15
N ASN A 274 -30.17 -9.23 -9.05
CA ASN A 274 -31.01 -8.26 -8.37
C ASN A 274 -30.56 -6.85 -8.73
N ILE A 275 -31.43 -6.14 -9.47
CA ILE A 275 -31.32 -4.70 -9.68
C ILE A 275 -32.31 -4.01 -8.75
N ASN A 276 -31.82 -3.24 -7.77
CA ASN A 276 -32.66 -2.47 -6.87
C ASN A 276 -32.18 -1.02 -6.83
N PHE A 277 -32.80 -0.15 -7.63
CA PHE A 277 -32.56 1.30 -7.61
C PHE A 277 -33.85 2.05 -7.28
N SER A 278 -33.74 3.22 -6.66
CA SER A 278 -34.88 4.12 -6.42
C SER A 278 -35.54 4.57 -7.73
N LYS A 279 -34.75 4.71 -8.80
CA LYS A 279 -35.18 4.88 -10.19
C LYS A 279 -34.22 4.08 -11.08
N THR A 280 -34.74 3.16 -11.88
CA THR A 280 -33.95 2.40 -12.85
C THR A 280 -34.32 2.87 -14.26
N TRP A 281 -33.34 3.32 -15.04
CA TRP A 281 -33.48 3.56 -16.47
C TRP A 281 -32.44 2.73 -17.20
N VAL A 282 -32.89 1.86 -18.11
CA VAL A 282 -31.99 1.15 -19.02
C VAL A 282 -31.95 1.98 -20.30
N SER A 283 -30.85 2.72 -20.52
CA SER A 283 -30.66 3.46 -21.76
C SER A 283 -30.18 2.49 -22.84
N GLY A 284 -31.04 2.23 -23.83
CA GLY A 284 -30.78 1.31 -24.94
C GLY A 284 -31.67 0.08 -24.90
N ASP A 285 -31.37 -0.88 -25.78
CA ASP A 285 -32.18 -2.07 -25.95
C ASP A 285 -31.80 -3.16 -24.93
N LEU A 286 -32.80 -3.73 -24.27
CA LEU A 286 -32.65 -4.95 -23.51
C LEU A 286 -32.84 -6.15 -24.45
N TYR A 287 -31.76 -6.63 -25.06
CA TYR A 287 -31.80 -7.81 -25.91
C TYR A 287 -31.82 -9.09 -25.09
N HIS A 288 -32.85 -9.92 -25.28
CA HIS A 288 -32.82 -11.33 -24.92
C HIS A 288 -32.77 -12.15 -26.22
N GLN A 289 -31.57 -12.28 -26.78
CA GLN A 289 -31.35 -13.04 -28.02
C GLN A 289 -30.69 -14.38 -27.68
N GLY A 290 -31.34 -15.46 -28.08
CA GLY A 290 -30.78 -16.80 -28.00
C GLY A 290 -31.81 -17.85 -28.44
N TYR A 291 -31.35 -18.82 -29.22
CA TYR A 291 -32.14 -19.93 -29.70
C TYR A 291 -31.67 -21.20 -29.00
N ASN A 292 -32.57 -21.88 -28.29
CA ASN A 292 -32.31 -23.21 -27.77
C ASN A 292 -32.43 -24.21 -28.93
N SER A 293 -31.29 -24.60 -29.50
CA SER A 293 -31.25 -25.55 -30.62
C SER A 293 -31.76 -26.95 -30.27
N THR A 294 -31.66 -27.35 -29.00
CA THR A 294 -32.16 -28.64 -28.51
C THR A 294 -33.68 -28.65 -28.43
N GLU A 295 -34.28 -27.59 -27.89
CA GLU A 295 -35.73 -27.45 -27.73
C GLU A 295 -36.41 -26.77 -28.93
N LYS A 296 -35.64 -26.45 -29.98
CA LYS A 296 -36.06 -25.78 -31.22
C LYS A 296 -36.92 -24.53 -31.00
N ARG A 297 -36.59 -23.71 -30.00
CA ARG A 297 -37.33 -22.50 -29.65
C ARG A 297 -36.40 -21.39 -29.14
N SER A 298 -36.82 -20.14 -29.26
CA SER A 298 -36.14 -19.03 -28.59
C SER A 298 -36.16 -19.22 -27.06
N PHE A 299 -35.15 -18.71 -26.37
CA PHE A 299 -35.17 -18.66 -24.91
C PHE A 299 -36.37 -17.83 -24.44
N ARG A 300 -37.07 -18.35 -23.42
CA ARG A 300 -38.29 -17.74 -22.87
C ARG A 300 -37.92 -16.89 -21.67
N PHE A 301 -38.50 -15.69 -21.59
CA PHE A 301 -38.50 -14.92 -20.35
C PHE A 301 -39.58 -15.52 -19.44
N TYR A 302 -39.16 -16.37 -18.49
CA TYR A 302 -40.06 -16.90 -17.47
C TYR A 302 -40.14 -15.94 -16.30
N THR A 303 -41.34 -15.48 -15.99
CA THR A 303 -41.64 -14.69 -14.80
C THR A 303 -42.96 -15.20 -14.23
N SER A 304 -43.04 -15.34 -12.91
CA SER A 304 -44.32 -15.61 -12.24
C SER A 304 -45.18 -14.35 -12.19
N ASP A 305 -44.54 -13.19 -12.00
CA ASP A 305 -45.19 -11.90 -11.78
C ASP A 305 -44.40 -10.80 -12.49
N LEU A 306 -45.00 -10.16 -13.49
CA LEU A 306 -44.46 -8.96 -14.13
C LEU A 306 -45.45 -7.81 -13.94
N TRP A 307 -45.06 -6.81 -13.16
CA TRP A 307 -45.84 -5.61 -12.97
C TRP A 307 -45.35 -4.51 -13.92
N CYS A 308 -46.18 -4.10 -14.87
CA CYS A 308 -45.95 -2.94 -15.74
C CYS A 308 -46.98 -1.84 -15.44
N ARG A 309 -46.57 -0.57 -15.50
CA ARG A 309 -47.51 0.56 -15.59
C ARG A 309 -47.71 0.85 -17.09
N GLY A 310 -48.72 0.23 -17.69
CA GLY A 310 -48.96 0.13 -19.14
C GLY A 310 -49.37 -1.30 -19.53
N GLU A 311 -49.65 -1.59 -20.81
CA GLU A 311 -50.19 -2.89 -21.22
C GLU A 311 -49.11 -3.89 -21.63
N PHE A 312 -48.75 -4.77 -20.69
CA PHE A 312 -48.14 -6.07 -21.00
C PHE A 312 -49.20 -7.16 -20.74
N GLY A 313 -49.81 -7.71 -21.81
CA GLY A 313 -50.61 -8.94 -21.75
C GLY A 313 -51.87 -8.93 -20.85
N HIS A 314 -52.81 -8.00 -21.05
CA HIS A 314 -54.04 -7.92 -20.23
C HIS A 314 -54.94 -9.19 -20.31
N SER A 315 -55.48 -9.64 -19.16
CA SER A 315 -56.37 -10.81 -19.02
C SER A 315 -57.85 -10.54 -19.32
N LYS A 316 -58.23 -9.26 -19.43
CA LYS A 316 -59.57 -8.78 -19.77
C LYS A 316 -59.45 -7.58 -20.70
N MET A 317 -60.44 -7.40 -21.59
CA MET A 317 -60.52 -6.24 -22.48
C MET A 317 -60.60 -4.95 -21.66
N THR A 318 -59.95 -3.91 -22.15
CA THR A 318 -60.09 -2.56 -21.62
C THR A 318 -61.45 -1.99 -22.01
N THR A 319 -62.14 -1.36 -21.05
CA THR A 319 -63.53 -0.95 -21.23
C THR A 319 -63.73 0.54 -21.03
N MET A 320 -64.63 1.14 -21.82
CA MET A 320 -65.26 2.42 -21.52
C MET A 320 -66.77 2.24 -21.40
N GLU A 321 -67.41 2.90 -20.44
CA GLU A 321 -68.86 2.78 -20.22
C GLU A 321 -69.51 4.15 -20.21
N TYR A 322 -70.71 4.23 -20.78
CA TYR A 322 -71.57 5.40 -20.67
C TYR A 322 -73.00 5.01 -20.33
N TYR A 323 -73.58 5.72 -19.36
CA TYR A 323 -74.98 5.59 -19.01
C TYR A 323 -75.77 6.73 -19.67
N GLY A 324 -76.53 6.41 -20.73
CA GLY A 324 -77.31 7.40 -21.46
C GLY A 324 -78.69 7.65 -20.87
N TYR A 325 -79.11 8.93 -20.91
CA TYR A 325 -80.42 9.42 -20.44
C TYR A 325 -81.26 10.08 -21.55
N ASP A 326 -80.70 10.27 -22.75
CA ASP A 326 -81.39 10.85 -23.91
C ASP A 326 -81.22 9.96 -25.16
N THR A 327 -81.80 10.34 -26.30
CA THR A 327 -81.73 9.57 -27.55
C THR A 327 -80.69 10.12 -28.53
N GLY A 328 -79.79 10.99 -28.08
CA GLY A 328 -78.83 11.73 -28.90
C GLY A 328 -77.63 10.88 -29.34
N GLU A 329 -76.65 11.53 -29.96
CA GLU A 329 -75.37 10.92 -30.29
C GLU A 329 -74.39 11.06 -29.12
N VAL A 330 -73.66 9.99 -28.84
CA VAL A 330 -72.63 9.92 -27.80
C VAL A 330 -71.32 9.50 -28.46
N TYR A 331 -70.29 10.33 -28.31
CA TYR A 331 -69.00 10.17 -28.96
C TYR A 331 -68.02 9.48 -28.00
N PHE A 332 -67.58 8.28 -28.38
CA PHE A 332 -66.65 7.44 -27.63
C PHE A 332 -65.26 7.58 -28.24
N HIS A 333 -64.39 8.33 -27.58
CA HIS A 333 -63.01 8.54 -28.01
C HIS A 333 -62.16 7.34 -27.59
N ILE A 334 -61.77 6.51 -28.56
CA ILE A 334 -61.04 5.25 -28.32
C ILE A 334 -59.60 5.51 -27.92
N TYR A 335 -59.03 6.57 -28.48
CA TYR A 335 -57.70 7.08 -28.18
C TYR A 335 -57.82 8.55 -27.76
N GLY A 336 -56.94 8.99 -26.88
CA GLY A 336 -56.82 10.39 -26.48
C GLY A 336 -57.28 10.71 -25.06
N MET A 337 -57.25 12.01 -24.74
CA MET A 337 -57.60 12.55 -23.43
C MET A 337 -58.48 13.79 -23.62
N GLY A 338 -59.51 13.92 -22.79
CA GLY A 338 -60.40 15.07 -22.81
C GLY A 338 -61.31 15.10 -21.58
N ASN A 339 -62.01 16.21 -21.40
CA ASN A 339 -63.02 16.31 -20.35
C ASN A 339 -64.30 15.62 -20.81
N ALA A 340 -64.84 14.74 -19.96
CA ALA A 340 -66.13 14.10 -20.20
C ALA A 340 -67.24 15.17 -20.23
N GLY A 341 -67.52 15.70 -21.42
CA GLY A 341 -68.68 16.56 -21.67
C GLY A 341 -69.97 15.74 -21.70
N VAL A 342 -71.12 16.42 -21.86
CA VAL A 342 -72.45 15.78 -21.79
C VAL A 342 -72.62 14.59 -22.77
N ARG A 343 -71.90 14.61 -23.90
CA ARG A 343 -71.98 13.61 -24.98
C ARG A 343 -70.62 13.05 -25.44
N HIS A 344 -69.55 13.26 -24.68
CA HIS A 344 -68.21 12.79 -25.04
C HIS A 344 -67.63 11.93 -23.91
N VAL A 345 -67.15 10.75 -24.27
CA VAL A 345 -66.67 9.72 -23.34
C VAL A 345 -65.22 9.42 -23.68
N TYR A 346 -64.35 9.45 -22.67
CA TYR A 346 -62.91 9.23 -22.80
C TYR A 346 -62.46 8.04 -21.94
N PRO A 347 -61.30 7.43 -22.23
CA PRO A 347 -60.76 6.32 -21.44
C PRO A 347 -60.50 6.73 -19.98
N LYS A 348 -60.76 5.81 -19.04
CA LYS A 348 -60.75 6.06 -17.59
C LYS A 348 -59.38 6.50 -17.04
N ASP A 349 -58.29 6.06 -17.67
CA ASP A 349 -56.92 6.28 -17.21
C ASP A 349 -56.01 6.87 -18.30
N ASN A 350 -56.25 8.12 -18.69
CA ASN A 350 -55.30 8.96 -19.45
C ASN A 350 -54.70 8.30 -20.72
N GLY A 351 -55.55 7.94 -21.68
CA GLY A 351 -55.10 7.47 -23.00
C GLY A 351 -54.84 5.97 -23.11
N GLN A 352 -55.37 5.18 -22.16
CA GLN A 352 -55.46 3.73 -22.31
C GLN A 352 -56.22 3.36 -23.61
N PRO A 353 -55.66 2.52 -24.50
CA PRO A 353 -56.39 1.96 -25.63
C PRO A 353 -57.66 1.24 -25.16
N VAL A 354 -58.81 1.57 -25.73
CA VAL A 354 -60.08 0.88 -25.39
C VAL A 354 -60.40 -0.21 -26.41
N ASP A 355 -60.64 -1.42 -25.94
CA ASP A 355 -61.02 -2.57 -26.78
C ASP A 355 -62.52 -2.89 -26.73
N CYS A 356 -63.20 -2.42 -25.68
CA CYS A 356 -64.62 -2.66 -25.46
C CYS A 356 -65.38 -1.40 -25.00
N ILE A 357 -66.53 -1.11 -25.62
CA ILE A 357 -67.46 -0.08 -25.20
C ILE A 357 -68.68 -0.74 -24.59
N ILE A 358 -69.06 -0.28 -23.40
CA ILE A 358 -70.26 -0.70 -22.68
C ILE A 358 -71.30 0.41 -22.80
N LEU A 359 -72.43 0.07 -23.41
CA LEU A 359 -73.55 0.96 -23.65
C LEU A 359 -74.65 0.68 -22.61
N SER A 360 -74.82 1.57 -21.65
CA SER A 360 -75.73 1.41 -20.52
C SER A 360 -76.85 2.46 -20.55
N GLY A 361 -77.80 2.39 -19.63
CA GLY A 361 -78.86 3.39 -19.49
C GLY A 361 -80.16 3.10 -20.24
N ASN A 362 -81.12 4.00 -20.06
CA ASN A 362 -82.56 3.73 -20.26
C ASN A 362 -83.16 4.29 -21.55
N THR A 363 -82.31 4.60 -22.53
CA THR A 363 -82.70 5.16 -23.83
C THR A 363 -82.00 4.45 -24.99
N ASN A 364 -82.41 4.77 -26.22
CA ASN A 364 -81.85 4.23 -27.47
C ASN A 364 -80.87 5.19 -28.18
N TYR A 365 -79.98 5.84 -27.41
CA TYR A 365 -78.95 6.73 -27.97
C TYR A 365 -78.06 6.04 -29.01
N ILE A 366 -77.38 6.88 -29.80
CA ILE A 366 -76.49 6.45 -30.88
C ILE A 366 -75.05 6.56 -30.37
N ALA A 367 -74.35 5.43 -30.28
CA ALA A 367 -72.92 5.44 -30.06
C ALA A 367 -72.18 5.79 -31.37
N CYS A 368 -71.23 6.70 -31.27
CA CYS A 368 -70.32 7.11 -32.33
C CYS A 368 -68.90 6.80 -31.88
N VAL A 369 -68.20 5.92 -32.60
CA VAL A 369 -66.81 5.59 -32.31
C VAL A 369 -65.92 6.68 -32.91
N CYS A 370 -65.08 7.30 -32.10
CA CYS A 370 -64.23 8.42 -32.48
C CYS A 370 -62.76 8.10 -32.24
N ASP A 371 -61.91 8.75 -33.03
CA ASP A 371 -60.45 8.74 -32.89
C ASP A 371 -59.79 7.36 -32.92
N ALA A 372 -60.48 6.30 -33.35
CA ALA A 372 -59.89 4.97 -33.50
C ALA A 372 -59.03 4.88 -34.76
N SER A 373 -57.83 4.30 -34.68
CA SER A 373 -57.08 3.87 -35.86
C SER A 373 -57.94 2.95 -36.74
N THR A 374 -57.75 3.01 -38.06
CA THR A 374 -58.40 2.08 -38.99
C THR A 374 -57.97 0.63 -38.67
N GLN A 375 -58.83 -0.33 -39.00
CA GLN A 375 -58.59 -1.77 -38.82
C GLN A 375 -58.48 -2.23 -37.35
N LYS A 376 -58.89 -1.40 -36.38
CA LYS A 376 -59.00 -1.81 -34.98
C LYS A 376 -60.29 -2.60 -34.77
N MET A 377 -60.18 -3.75 -34.10
CA MET A 377 -61.34 -4.47 -33.60
C MET A 377 -61.85 -3.81 -32.32
N ILE A 378 -63.15 -3.56 -32.25
CA ILE A 378 -63.82 -3.03 -31.06
C ILE A 378 -65.09 -3.83 -30.76
N VAL A 379 -65.27 -4.18 -29.49
CA VAL A 379 -66.48 -4.85 -29.01
C VAL A 379 -67.43 -3.80 -28.44
N LEU A 380 -68.68 -3.80 -28.86
CA LEU A 380 -69.73 -2.97 -28.28
C LEU A 380 -70.75 -3.86 -27.58
N ILE A 381 -70.88 -3.68 -26.27
CA ILE A 381 -71.81 -4.43 -25.42
C ILE A 381 -72.97 -3.51 -25.07
N ASN A 382 -74.19 -3.91 -25.41
CA ASN A 382 -75.40 -3.30 -24.88
C ASN A 382 -75.72 -3.92 -23.51
N ASN A 383 -75.42 -3.18 -22.46
CA ASN A 383 -75.67 -3.55 -21.06
C ASN A 383 -76.94 -2.87 -20.54
N SER A 384 -78.03 -2.94 -21.33
CA SER A 384 -79.31 -2.37 -20.93
C SER A 384 -80.50 -3.08 -21.56
N SER A 385 -81.70 -2.80 -21.01
CA SER A 385 -82.98 -3.33 -21.51
C SER A 385 -83.51 -2.61 -22.76
N TYR A 386 -82.78 -1.64 -23.30
CA TYR A 386 -83.20 -0.84 -24.45
C TYR A 386 -82.27 -1.11 -25.63
N THR A 387 -82.83 -1.21 -26.83
CA THR A 387 -82.03 -1.32 -28.06
C THR A 387 -81.12 -0.12 -28.19
N LYS A 388 -79.81 -0.36 -28.35
CA LYS A 388 -78.83 0.69 -28.63
C LYS A 388 -78.57 0.77 -30.12
N ARG A 389 -78.16 1.95 -30.59
CA ARG A 389 -77.81 2.18 -31.98
C ARG A 389 -76.34 2.55 -32.07
N ILE A 390 -75.66 2.11 -33.12
CA ILE A 390 -74.26 2.44 -33.39
C ILE A 390 -74.16 3.05 -34.79
N SER A 391 -73.42 4.15 -34.91
CA SER A 391 -73.09 4.76 -36.19
C SER A 391 -72.12 3.88 -36.96
N ILE A 392 -72.59 3.25 -38.04
CA ILE A 392 -71.75 2.42 -38.93
C ILE A 392 -71.26 3.20 -40.15
N ASN A 393 -72.02 4.21 -40.58
CA ASN A 393 -71.60 5.14 -41.61
C ASN A 393 -72.11 6.54 -41.26
N TYR A 394 -71.20 7.47 -40.99
CA TYR A 394 -71.59 8.79 -40.52
C TYR A 394 -72.14 9.68 -41.66
N ALA A 395 -71.59 9.59 -42.87
CA ALA A 395 -72.09 10.29 -44.08
C ALA A 395 -73.56 9.98 -44.36
N SER A 396 -73.86 8.68 -44.47
CA SER A 396 -75.16 8.21 -44.92
C SER A 396 -76.15 8.05 -43.76
N GLN A 397 -75.76 8.46 -42.55
CA GLN A 397 -76.51 8.22 -41.32
C GLN A 397 -76.86 6.73 -41.13
N GLY A 398 -75.98 5.84 -41.59
CA GLY A 398 -76.14 4.40 -41.44
C GLY A 398 -76.02 4.02 -39.96
N ARG A 399 -77.00 3.28 -39.46
CA ARG A 399 -77.05 2.80 -38.07
C ARG A 399 -77.25 1.29 -38.04
N ALA A 400 -76.61 0.63 -37.09
CA ALA A 400 -76.91 -0.75 -36.73
C ALA A 400 -77.53 -0.79 -35.33
N GLU A 401 -78.44 -1.73 -35.11
CA GLU A 401 -79.06 -1.95 -33.81
C GLU A 401 -78.32 -3.04 -33.03
N ILE A 402 -78.14 -2.81 -31.74
CA ILE A 402 -77.63 -3.77 -30.78
C ILE A 402 -78.78 -4.07 -29.82
N ALA A 403 -79.31 -5.29 -29.88
CA ALA A 403 -80.44 -5.72 -29.06
C ALA A 403 -80.12 -5.61 -27.56
N PRO A 404 -81.14 -5.50 -26.69
CA PRO A 404 -80.94 -5.53 -25.24
C PRO A 404 -80.06 -6.71 -24.79
N TRP A 405 -79.16 -6.47 -23.84
CA TRP A 405 -78.30 -7.51 -23.25
C TRP A 405 -77.48 -8.33 -24.27
N SER A 406 -77.04 -7.70 -25.36
CA SER A 406 -76.28 -8.34 -26.44
C SER A 406 -75.02 -7.55 -26.78
N PHE A 407 -74.18 -8.09 -27.67
CA PHE A 407 -72.99 -7.38 -28.14
C PHE A 407 -72.86 -7.49 -29.66
N ARG A 408 -72.05 -6.61 -30.23
CA ARG A 408 -71.57 -6.70 -31.62
C ARG A 408 -70.09 -6.36 -31.68
N ILE A 409 -69.41 -6.91 -32.68
CA ILE A 409 -68.00 -6.66 -32.94
C ILE A 409 -67.89 -5.89 -34.25
N PHE A 410 -67.08 -4.85 -34.25
CA PHE A 410 -66.81 -4.04 -35.41
C PHE A 410 -65.32 -3.90 -35.67
N VAL A 411 -64.97 -3.71 -36.93
CA VAL A 411 -63.67 -3.24 -37.37
C VAL A 411 -63.82 -1.78 -37.80
N THR A 412 -62.99 -0.91 -37.24
CA THR A 412 -63.02 0.51 -37.56
C THR A 412 -62.51 0.78 -38.97
N GLY A 413 -63.22 1.65 -39.69
CA GLY A 413 -62.88 2.16 -41.00
C GLY A 413 -62.41 3.61 -40.95
N ALA A 414 -62.30 4.21 -42.13
CA ALA A 414 -61.95 5.62 -42.28
C ALA A 414 -62.91 6.52 -41.49
N MET A 415 -62.38 7.62 -40.96
CA MET A 415 -63.16 8.61 -40.24
C MET A 415 -63.84 9.60 -41.19
N GLN A 416 -65.01 10.06 -40.79
CA GLN A 416 -65.69 11.19 -41.39
C GLN A 416 -66.22 12.11 -40.30
N SER A 417 -65.84 13.39 -40.36
CA SER A 417 -66.21 14.40 -39.36
C SER A 417 -65.89 13.98 -37.92
N GLY A 418 -64.77 13.27 -37.71
CA GLY A 418 -64.32 12.80 -36.39
C GLY A 418 -64.95 11.48 -35.92
N VAL A 419 -65.84 10.85 -36.70
CA VAL A 419 -66.45 9.55 -36.36
C VAL A 419 -65.95 8.48 -37.33
N ASN A 420 -65.48 7.36 -36.80
CA ASN A 420 -65.10 6.19 -37.59
C ASN A 420 -66.33 5.56 -38.24
N ASN A 421 -66.25 5.27 -39.54
CA ASN A 421 -67.14 4.27 -40.15
C ASN A 421 -66.81 2.89 -39.55
N LEU A 422 -67.79 1.99 -39.47
CA LEU A 422 -67.63 0.68 -38.85
C LEU A 422 -68.11 -0.42 -39.78
N PHE A 423 -67.31 -1.48 -39.86
CA PHE A 423 -67.65 -2.71 -40.58
C PHE A 423 -67.93 -3.79 -39.55
N GLY A 424 -69.17 -4.29 -39.49
CA GLY A 424 -69.59 -5.32 -38.54
C GLY A 424 -70.02 -6.61 -39.23
N MET A 425 -69.92 -7.73 -38.53
CA MET A 425 -70.61 -8.96 -38.92
C MET A 425 -72.07 -8.89 -38.42
N GLY A 426 -73.01 -9.33 -39.28
CA GLY A 426 -74.45 -9.21 -39.11
C GLY A 426 -75.01 -9.92 -37.89
#